data_AF-E3RK36-F1
#
_entry.id   AF-E3RK36-F1
#
_cell.length_a   1.000
_cell.length_b   1.000
_cell.length_c   1.000
_cell.angle_alpha   90.00
_cell.angle_beta   90.00
_cell.angle_gamma   90.00
#
_symmetry.space_group_name_H-M   'P 1'
#
loop_
_entity.id
_entity.type
_entity.pdbx_description
1 polymer ?
#
loop_
_entity_poly.entity_id
_entity_poly.type
_entity_poly.pdbx_seq_one_letter_code
_entity_poly.pdbx_strand_id
1 'polypeptide(L)'
;MVRQQTRCLHVTRPTLLQSRPPKSRDRGPKSDEDTQTDFGALDVLRNTVAPATSIDACTSDGFALNNQMRISGSGILLVGGEAFRWRPWLREGRKEGTIAEGGTGEDAMTGKLLNARGQWEVHEGAWGVLELVYPKPDILIIGTGPQTTPIAPAVRKYLNGLGIRLEIQDTRNASAQFNLLATERGVGQVAAALIPIGWREGR
;
A
#
# COMPACT_ATOMS: atom_id res chain seq x y z
N MET A 1 -12.34 -49.02 37.24
CA MET A 1 -11.93 -49.72 36.00
C MET A 1 -12.34 -48.86 34.82
N VAL A 2 -11.42 -48.07 34.27
CA VAL A 2 -11.68 -47.12 33.17
C VAL A 2 -10.99 -47.67 31.91
N ARG A 3 -11.78 -48.02 30.89
CA ARG A 3 -11.27 -48.54 29.62
C ARG A 3 -10.63 -47.40 28.82
N GLN A 4 -9.30 -47.43 28.67
CA GLN A 4 -8.59 -46.59 27.72
C GLN A 4 -8.90 -47.06 26.29
N GLN A 5 -9.52 -46.21 25.49
CA GLN A 5 -9.59 -46.38 24.04
C GLN A 5 -8.29 -45.86 23.42
N THR A 6 -7.43 -46.78 22.99
CA THR A 6 -6.28 -46.47 22.14
C THR A 6 -6.79 -46.14 20.73
N ARG A 7 -6.64 -44.88 20.31
CA ARG A 7 -6.85 -44.48 18.92
C ARG A 7 -5.58 -44.76 18.11
N CYS A 8 -5.61 -45.78 17.26
CA CYS A 8 -4.54 -46.06 16.31
C CYS A 8 -4.72 -45.17 15.07
N LEU A 9 -3.76 -44.29 14.79
CA LEU A 9 -3.72 -43.52 13.54
C LEU A 9 -3.00 -44.36 12.48
N HIS A 10 -3.73 -44.79 11.45
CA HIS A 10 -3.14 -45.43 10.27
C HIS A 10 -2.36 -44.39 9.45
N VAL A 11 -1.03 -44.55 9.35
CA VAL A 11 -0.17 -43.75 8.48
C VAL A 11 0.18 -44.57 7.22
N THR A 12 -0.83 -44.94 6.45
CA THR A 12 -0.63 -45.50 5.11
C THR A 12 -0.79 -44.39 4.08
N ARG A 13 0.31 -44.02 3.42
CA ARG A 13 0.27 -43.16 2.22
C ARG A 13 -0.55 -43.88 1.14
N PRO A 14 -1.61 -43.27 0.57
CA PRO A 14 -2.32 -43.88 -0.55
C PRO A 14 -1.47 -43.71 -1.82
N THR A 15 -0.53 -44.61 -2.05
CA THR A 15 0.32 -44.61 -3.26
C THR A 15 -0.43 -45.11 -4.51
N LEU A 16 -1.75 -45.33 -4.44
CA LEU A 16 -2.55 -45.96 -5.50
C LEU A 16 -3.52 -45.01 -6.23
N LEU A 17 -3.45 -43.69 -5.99
CA LEU A 17 -4.28 -42.69 -6.69
C LEU A 17 -3.44 -41.71 -7.53
N GLN A 18 -2.31 -42.16 -8.09
CA GLN A 18 -1.64 -41.39 -9.14
C GLN A 18 -2.34 -41.67 -10.47
N SER A 19 -3.26 -40.78 -10.86
CA SER A 19 -3.82 -40.75 -12.21
C SER A 19 -2.67 -40.60 -13.21
N ARG A 20 -2.48 -41.58 -14.09
CA ARG A 20 -1.54 -41.45 -15.21
C ARG A 20 -2.07 -40.39 -16.17
N PRO A 21 -1.22 -39.46 -16.66
CA PRO A 21 -1.65 -38.51 -17.67
C PRO A 21 -2.13 -39.26 -18.92
N PRO A 22 -3.23 -38.82 -19.55
CA PRO A 22 -3.79 -39.48 -20.71
C PRO A 22 -2.74 -39.56 -21.84
N LYS A 23 -2.60 -40.74 -22.46
CA LYS A 23 -1.63 -40.97 -23.55
C LYS A 23 -2.02 -40.27 -24.85
N SER A 24 -3.28 -39.84 -24.97
CA SER A 24 -3.79 -39.13 -26.13
C SER A 24 -4.02 -37.66 -25.79
N ARG A 25 -3.62 -36.78 -26.70
CA ARG A 25 -3.93 -35.33 -26.69
C ARG A 25 -5.13 -35.02 -27.60
N ASP A 26 -5.87 -36.04 -28.02
CA ASP A 26 -7.02 -35.88 -28.89
C ASP A 26 -8.16 -35.23 -28.11
N ARG A 27 -8.40 -33.95 -28.39
CA ARG A 27 -9.42 -33.11 -27.75
C ARG A 27 -10.72 -33.05 -28.57
N GLY A 28 -10.94 -34.04 -29.44
CA GLY A 28 -12.04 -34.00 -30.39
C GLY A 28 -11.81 -32.91 -31.46
N PRO A 29 -12.80 -32.69 -32.36
CA PRO A 29 -12.70 -31.65 -33.36
C PRO A 29 -12.46 -30.28 -32.68
N LYS A 30 -11.73 -29.38 -33.36
CA LYS A 30 -11.59 -28.00 -32.89
C LYS A 30 -12.99 -27.43 -32.65
N SER A 31 -13.24 -26.97 -31.43
CA SER A 31 -14.41 -26.18 -31.13
C SER A 31 -14.31 -24.86 -31.90
N ASP A 32 -15.32 -24.56 -32.72
CA ASP A 32 -15.53 -23.26 -33.40
C ASP A 32 -16.16 -22.22 -32.46
N GLU A 33 -16.23 -22.52 -31.16
CA GLU A 33 -16.69 -21.59 -30.14
C GLU A 33 -15.69 -20.44 -30.01
N ASP A 34 -16.16 -19.23 -30.30
CA ASP A 34 -15.47 -17.96 -30.04
C ASP A 34 -15.47 -17.66 -28.52
N THR A 35 -14.97 -18.61 -27.73
CA THR A 35 -14.72 -18.44 -26.29
C THR A 35 -13.30 -17.92 -26.06
N GLN A 36 -12.76 -17.15 -27.00
CA GLN A 36 -11.61 -16.33 -26.73
C GLN A 36 -12.13 -15.07 -26.05
N THR A 37 -12.47 -15.21 -24.76
CA THR A 37 -12.85 -14.09 -23.92
C THR A 37 -11.74 -13.05 -23.99
N ASP A 38 -11.97 -11.97 -24.72
CA ASP A 38 -11.08 -10.82 -24.69
C ASP A 38 -11.09 -10.32 -23.23
N PHE A 39 -9.99 -10.54 -22.52
CA PHE A 39 -9.85 -10.07 -21.14
C PHE A 39 -9.99 -8.54 -21.05
N GLY A 40 -9.82 -7.83 -22.17
CA GLY A 40 -10.11 -6.40 -22.29
C GLY A 40 -11.61 -6.06 -22.22
N ALA A 41 -12.51 -7.02 -22.48
CA ALA A 41 -13.96 -6.87 -22.43
C ALA A 41 -14.57 -7.21 -21.06
N LEU A 42 -13.79 -7.82 -20.16
CA LEU A 42 -14.16 -8.08 -18.76
C LEU A 42 -13.71 -6.98 -17.80
N ASP A 43 -13.13 -5.89 -18.32
CA ASP A 43 -12.74 -4.73 -17.52
C ASP A 43 -13.97 -3.88 -17.18
N VAL A 44 -14.65 -4.26 -16.10
CA VAL A 44 -15.85 -3.59 -15.58
C VAL A 44 -15.58 -2.12 -15.19
N LEU A 45 -14.31 -1.72 -15.05
CA LEU A 45 -13.89 -0.37 -14.69
C LEU A 45 -13.51 0.50 -15.91
N ARG A 46 -13.63 0.00 -17.15
CA ARG A 46 -13.28 0.77 -18.37
C ARG A 46 -13.96 2.13 -18.48
N ASN A 47 -15.14 2.31 -17.86
CA ASN A 47 -15.91 3.55 -17.92
C ASN A 47 -15.73 4.43 -16.67
N THR A 48 -14.87 4.04 -15.72
CA THR A 48 -14.52 4.86 -14.56
C THR A 48 -13.24 5.62 -14.85
N VAL A 49 -13.30 6.95 -14.79
CA VAL A 49 -12.13 7.80 -15.02
C VAL A 49 -11.17 7.60 -13.86
N ALA A 50 -9.97 7.09 -14.15
CA ALA A 50 -8.91 6.98 -13.17
C ALA A 50 -8.60 8.37 -12.59
N PRO A 51 -8.37 8.50 -11.28
CA PRO A 51 -8.12 9.79 -10.68
C PRO A 51 -6.85 10.43 -11.24
N ALA A 52 -6.84 11.76 -11.37
CA ALA A 52 -5.67 12.51 -11.87
C ALA A 52 -4.44 12.43 -10.94
N THR A 53 -4.57 11.75 -9.80
CA THR A 53 -3.51 11.47 -8.83
C THR A 53 -3.22 9.98 -8.70
N SER A 54 -3.61 9.15 -9.67
CA SER A 54 -3.17 7.75 -9.71
C SER A 54 -1.65 7.67 -9.78
N ILE A 55 -1.08 6.71 -9.05
CA ILE A 55 0.36 6.48 -9.01
C ILE A 55 0.75 5.52 -10.13
N ASP A 56 1.58 5.99 -11.06
CA ASP A 56 2.10 5.18 -12.17
C ASP A 56 3.36 4.40 -11.74
N ALA A 57 4.22 5.04 -10.94
CA ALA A 57 5.47 4.43 -10.49
C ALA A 57 5.88 4.87 -9.08
N CYS A 58 6.30 3.90 -8.28
CA CYS A 58 7.03 4.13 -7.04
C CYS A 58 8.54 4.08 -7.34
N THR A 59 9.24 5.20 -7.12
CA THR A 59 10.68 5.34 -7.33
C THR A 59 11.43 5.28 -6.00
N SER A 60 12.76 5.14 -6.03
CA SER A 60 13.58 5.08 -4.81
C SER A 60 13.40 6.31 -3.90
N ASP A 61 13.20 7.48 -4.50
CA ASP A 61 13.17 8.78 -3.82
C ASP A 61 11.81 9.47 -3.87
N GLY A 62 10.79 8.85 -4.49
CA GLY A 62 9.44 9.41 -4.55
C GLY A 62 8.49 8.69 -5.49
N PHE A 63 7.66 9.43 -6.22
CA PHE A 63 6.49 8.91 -6.95
C PHE A 63 6.29 9.63 -8.29
N ALA A 64 5.84 8.89 -9.30
CA ALA A 64 5.33 9.43 -10.56
C ALA A 64 3.82 9.20 -10.62
N LEU A 65 3.07 10.24 -11.00
CA LEU A 65 1.62 10.22 -11.14
C LEU A 65 1.20 10.22 -12.61
N ASN A 66 -0.03 9.78 -12.89
CA ASN A 66 -0.59 9.66 -14.24
C ASN A 66 -0.76 10.99 -14.99
N ASN A 67 -0.74 12.12 -14.28
CA ASN A 67 -0.73 13.47 -14.83
C ASN A 67 0.68 13.97 -15.19
N GLN A 68 1.65 13.06 -15.34
CA GLN A 68 3.06 13.34 -15.66
C GLN A 68 3.82 14.07 -14.53
N MET A 69 3.18 14.34 -13.38
CA MET A 69 3.84 14.92 -12.21
C MET A 69 4.78 13.91 -11.57
N ARG A 70 5.97 14.37 -11.19
CA ARG A 70 6.94 13.59 -10.40
C ARG A 70 7.24 14.32 -9.10
N ILE A 71 7.16 13.58 -8.01
CA ILE A 71 7.51 14.03 -6.67
C ILE A 71 8.74 13.23 -6.26
N SER A 72 9.81 13.94 -5.88
CA SER A 72 11.08 13.36 -5.46
C SER A 72 11.54 13.99 -4.14
N GLY A 73 12.30 13.26 -3.35
CA GLY A 73 12.83 13.71 -2.05
C GLY A 73 11.77 13.86 -0.95
N SER A 74 10.60 13.24 -1.12
CA SER A 74 9.54 13.23 -0.12
C SER A 74 8.63 12.02 -0.25
N GLY A 75 7.92 11.72 0.82
CA GLY A 75 6.70 10.92 0.73
C GLY A 75 5.60 11.71 0.03
N ILE A 76 4.49 11.03 -0.17
CA ILE A 76 3.28 11.62 -0.75
C ILE A 76 2.10 11.34 0.16
N LEU A 77 1.27 12.36 0.38
CA LEU A 77 -0.02 12.25 1.03
C LEU A 77 -1.08 12.60 -0.02
N LEU A 78 -1.91 11.62 -0.38
CA LEU A 78 -2.99 11.73 -1.35
C LEU A 78 -4.31 11.82 -0.60
N VAL A 79 -5.02 12.94 -0.72
CA VAL A 79 -6.28 13.22 -0.02
C VAL A 79 -7.18 14.03 -0.93
N GLY A 80 -8.44 13.60 -1.11
CA GLY A 80 -9.44 14.39 -1.85
C GLY A 80 -9.12 14.59 -3.34
N GLY A 81 -8.27 13.75 -3.93
CA GLY A 81 -7.80 13.90 -5.31
C GLY A 81 -6.64 14.88 -5.48
N GLU A 82 -6.05 15.34 -4.38
CA GLU A 82 -4.86 16.18 -4.37
C GLU A 82 -3.64 15.41 -3.86
N ALA A 83 -2.45 15.85 -4.26
CA ALA A 83 -1.17 15.25 -3.91
C ALA A 83 -0.28 16.24 -3.16
N PHE A 84 0.01 15.93 -1.89
CA PHE A 84 0.85 16.75 -1.02
C PHE A 84 2.22 16.09 -0.84
N ARG A 85 3.28 16.90 -0.87
CA ARG A 85 4.60 16.46 -0.38
C ARG A 85 4.51 16.21 1.11
N TRP A 86 4.91 15.03 1.54
CA TRP A 86 4.78 14.61 2.93
C TRP A 86 6.11 14.11 3.46
N ARG A 87 6.58 14.70 4.55
CA ARG A 87 7.89 14.39 5.16
C ARG A 87 7.72 14.14 6.66
N PRO A 88 7.08 13.02 7.05
CA PRO A 88 6.77 12.73 8.46
C PRO A 88 8.01 12.46 9.32
N TRP A 89 9.19 12.35 8.70
CA TRP A 89 10.47 12.18 9.38
C TRP A 89 11.10 13.49 9.84
N LEU A 90 10.58 14.64 9.40
CA LEU A 90 10.99 15.95 9.91
C LEU A 90 10.36 16.16 11.28
N ARG A 91 11.16 16.62 12.25
CA ARG A 91 10.69 16.94 13.60
C ARG A 91 10.77 18.44 13.80
N GLU A 92 9.73 19.02 14.41
CA GLU A 92 9.71 20.42 14.84
C GLU A 92 10.90 20.67 15.78
N GLY A 93 11.84 21.50 15.33
CA GLY A 93 13.11 21.79 16.02
C GLY A 93 14.36 21.72 15.14
N ARG A 94 14.28 21.14 13.93
CA ARG A 94 15.25 21.37 12.85
C ARG A 94 14.73 22.49 11.95
N LYS A 95 15.59 23.47 11.65
CA LYS A 95 15.17 24.74 11.06
C LYS A 95 14.89 24.57 9.58
N GLU A 96 13.61 24.66 9.23
CA GLU A 96 13.18 25.02 7.88
C GLU A 96 14.00 26.24 7.39
N GLY A 97 14.84 26.05 6.37
CA GLY A 97 15.50 27.15 5.65
C GLY A 97 16.82 27.68 6.22
N THR A 98 17.87 26.86 6.29
CA THR A 98 19.24 27.41 6.08
C THR A 98 19.86 26.81 4.84
N ILE A 99 19.80 27.57 3.74
CA ILE A 99 20.66 27.36 2.57
C ILE A 99 22.07 27.78 3.02
N ALA A 100 22.78 26.89 3.68
CA ALA A 100 24.22 27.00 3.83
C ALA A 100 24.85 26.38 2.58
N GLU A 101 25.63 27.18 1.85
CA GLU A 101 26.41 26.75 0.69
C GLU A 101 27.09 25.41 0.95
N GLY A 102 26.70 24.37 0.19
CA GLY A 102 27.34 23.05 0.21
C GLY A 102 26.75 21.99 1.15
N GLY A 103 25.68 22.28 1.89
CA GLY A 103 24.96 21.27 2.68
C GLY A 103 23.80 20.64 1.90
N THR A 104 23.75 19.31 1.78
CA THR A 104 22.52 18.59 1.41
C THR A 104 21.42 18.98 2.39
N GLY A 105 20.45 19.76 1.92
CA GLY A 105 19.45 20.42 2.76
C GLY A 105 18.64 19.44 3.63
N GLU A 106 17.96 19.99 4.64
CA GLU A 106 17.02 19.29 5.54
C GLU A 106 15.86 18.59 4.81
N ASP A 107 15.79 18.77 3.49
CA ASP A 107 14.97 18.09 2.48
C ASP A 107 15.38 16.65 2.18
N ALA A 108 16.48 16.16 2.76
CA ALA A 108 16.93 14.81 2.55
C ALA A 108 15.92 13.78 3.11
N MET A 109 15.73 12.68 2.38
CA MET A 109 14.96 11.51 2.79
C MET A 109 15.70 10.73 3.90
N THR A 110 16.00 11.44 5.00
CA THR A 110 16.82 10.98 6.12
C THR A 110 16.13 11.36 7.42
N GLY A 111 15.90 10.39 8.28
CA GLY A 111 15.29 10.60 9.59
C GLY A 111 14.87 9.30 10.21
N LYS A 112 14.06 9.37 11.27
CA LYS A 112 13.54 8.18 11.96
C LYS A 112 12.03 8.16 11.93
N LEU A 113 11.48 7.06 11.45
CA LEU A 113 10.05 6.74 11.49
C LEU A 113 9.77 5.54 12.39
N LEU A 114 10.80 4.89 12.93
CA LEU A 114 10.67 3.81 13.88
C LEU A 114 10.92 4.31 15.30
N ASN A 115 10.09 3.83 16.22
CA ASN A 115 10.32 4.03 17.64
C ASN A 115 11.28 2.99 18.22
N ALA A 116 11.60 3.11 19.51
CA ALA A 116 12.52 2.19 20.19
C ALA A 116 12.06 0.71 20.18
N ARG A 117 10.78 0.45 19.87
CA ARG A 117 10.19 -0.89 19.75
C ARG A 117 10.13 -1.39 18.31
N GLY A 118 10.69 -0.64 17.35
CA GLY A 118 10.63 -0.98 15.92
C GLY A 118 9.25 -0.79 15.29
N GLN A 119 8.36 -0.03 15.93
CA GLN A 119 7.04 0.28 15.38
C GLN A 119 7.10 1.59 14.61
N TRP A 120 6.37 1.65 13.50
CA TRP A 120 6.24 2.84 12.67
C TRP A 120 5.42 3.90 13.41
N GLU A 121 6.05 5.03 13.70
CA GLU A 121 5.52 6.10 14.52
C GLU A 121 5.78 7.45 13.86
N VAL A 122 4.71 8.22 13.69
CA VAL A 122 4.70 9.54 13.08
C VAL A 122 3.99 10.51 14.01
N HIS A 123 4.58 11.69 14.20
CA HIS A 123 4.03 12.73 15.05
C HIS A 123 2.69 13.24 14.52
N GLU A 124 1.78 13.59 15.43
CA GLU A 124 0.41 14.03 15.11
C GLU A 124 0.39 15.21 14.12
N GLY A 125 1.32 16.17 14.27
CA GLY A 125 1.43 17.32 13.36
C GLY A 125 1.67 16.96 11.87
N ALA A 126 2.24 15.80 11.57
CA ALA A 126 2.42 15.35 10.19
C ALA A 126 1.10 14.89 9.54
N TRP A 127 0.02 14.75 10.31
CA TRP A 127 -1.31 14.36 9.85
C TRP A 127 -2.29 15.54 9.74
N GLY A 128 -1.84 16.78 9.96
CA GLY A 128 -2.73 17.95 10.05
C GLY A 128 -3.71 18.13 8.88
N VAL A 129 -3.33 17.74 7.65
CA VAL A 129 -4.25 17.76 6.49
C VAL A 129 -5.50 16.90 6.73
N LEU A 130 -5.36 15.75 7.39
CA LEU A 130 -6.47 14.86 7.71
C LEU A 130 -7.40 15.44 8.78
N GLU A 131 -6.92 16.34 9.64
CA GLU A 131 -7.77 17.04 10.62
C GLU A 131 -8.64 18.11 9.96
N LEU A 132 -8.15 18.72 8.89
CA LEU A 132 -8.81 19.82 8.18
C LEU A 132 -9.77 19.35 7.08
N VAL A 133 -9.51 18.20 6.46
CA VAL A 133 -10.32 17.72 5.34
C VAL A 133 -11.76 17.35 5.76
N TYR A 134 -12.74 17.74 4.94
CA TYR A 134 -14.13 17.30 5.04
C TYR A 134 -14.72 17.03 3.64
N PRO A 135 -15.46 15.92 3.43
CA PRO A 135 -15.70 14.82 4.38
C PRO A 135 -14.39 14.09 4.74
N LYS A 136 -14.37 13.40 5.89
CA LYS A 136 -13.23 12.56 6.27
C LYS A 136 -13.14 11.36 5.32
N PRO A 137 -11.94 10.93 4.89
CA PRO A 137 -11.80 9.71 4.11
C PRO A 137 -12.19 8.50 4.97
N ASP A 138 -12.89 7.54 4.37
CA ASP A 138 -13.31 6.31 5.05
C ASP A 138 -12.13 5.39 5.34
N ILE A 139 -11.16 5.36 4.42
CA ILE A 139 -9.97 4.50 4.48
C ILE A 139 -8.72 5.33 4.16
N LEU A 140 -7.70 5.21 5.02
CA LEU A 140 -6.34 5.69 4.79
C LEU A 140 -5.40 4.49 4.63
N ILE A 141 -4.78 4.39 3.46
CA ILE A 141 -3.78 3.39 3.15
C ILE A 141 -2.40 3.95 3.47
N ILE A 142 -1.65 3.27 4.33
CA ILE A 142 -0.32 3.69 4.76
C ILE A 142 0.71 2.76 4.14
N GLY A 143 1.57 3.33 3.28
CA GLY A 143 2.72 2.68 2.69
C GLY A 143 3.98 2.99 3.48
N THR A 144 4.51 2.01 4.23
CA THR A 144 5.64 2.22 5.15
C THR A 144 7.02 2.17 4.49
N GLY A 145 7.08 2.23 3.14
CA GLY A 145 8.33 2.17 2.36
C GLY A 145 8.55 0.79 1.72
N PRO A 146 9.79 0.25 1.71
CA PRO A 146 10.11 -1.00 1.02
C PRO A 146 9.46 -2.24 1.62
N GLN A 147 9.05 -2.19 2.89
CA GLN A 147 8.49 -3.33 3.62
C GLN A 147 7.40 -2.86 4.59
N THR A 148 6.43 -3.74 4.85
CA THR A 148 5.36 -3.49 5.82
C THR A 148 5.94 -3.46 7.23
N THR A 149 5.73 -2.35 7.94
CA THR A 149 6.16 -2.18 9.33
C THR A 149 4.96 -2.06 10.27
N PRO A 150 4.96 -2.70 11.45
CA PRO A 150 3.88 -2.56 12.42
C PRO A 150 3.71 -1.11 12.89
N ILE A 151 2.50 -0.55 12.79
CA ILE A 151 2.22 0.81 13.25
C ILE A 151 2.14 0.89 14.78
N ALA A 152 2.63 1.99 15.36
CA ALA A 152 2.52 2.26 16.78
C ALA A 152 1.03 2.39 17.20
N PRO A 153 0.62 1.78 18.33
CA PRO A 153 -0.78 1.85 18.78
C PRO A 153 -1.30 3.27 18.99
N ALA A 154 -0.43 4.21 19.38
CA ALA A 154 -0.79 5.62 19.57
C ALA A 154 -1.26 6.26 18.25
N VAL A 155 -0.48 6.09 17.17
CA VAL A 155 -0.84 6.60 15.83
C VAL A 155 -2.14 5.98 15.34
N ARG A 156 -2.31 4.66 15.51
CA ARG A 156 -3.55 3.97 15.15
C ARG A 156 -4.76 4.53 15.92
N LYS A 157 -4.61 4.75 17.23
CA LYS A 157 -5.68 5.31 18.08
C LYS A 157 -6.05 6.72 17.64
N TYR A 158 -5.06 7.57 17.36
CA TYR A 158 -5.26 8.93 16.90
C TYR A 158 -6.04 8.99 15.57
N LEU A 159 -5.57 8.28 14.54
CA LEU A 159 -6.22 8.30 13.22
C LEU A 159 -7.62 7.64 13.23
N ASN A 160 -7.80 6.55 13.97
CA ASN A 160 -9.12 5.96 14.18
C ASN A 160 -10.06 6.94 14.92
N GLY A 161 -9.51 7.77 15.83
CA GLY A 161 -10.25 8.81 16.54
C GLY A 161 -10.78 9.91 15.61
N LEU A 162 -10.13 10.13 14.46
CA LEU A 162 -10.64 11.00 13.39
C LEU A 162 -11.77 10.34 12.56
N GLY A 163 -12.11 9.09 12.85
CA GLY A 163 -13.11 8.30 12.11
C GLY A 163 -12.57 7.58 10.88
N ILE A 164 -11.25 7.54 10.70
CA ILE A 164 -10.59 7.01 9.50
C ILE A 164 -10.14 5.56 9.75
N ARG A 165 -10.46 4.63 8.85
CA ARG A 165 -9.97 3.23 8.92
C ARG A 165 -8.57 3.14 8.32
N LEU A 166 -7.70 2.30 8.90
CA LEU A 166 -6.32 2.16 8.46
C LEU A 166 -6.02 0.82 7.78
N GLU A 167 -5.38 0.89 6.62
CA GLU A 167 -4.75 -0.25 5.94
C GLU A 167 -3.23 -0.03 5.89
N ILE A 168 -2.43 -1.01 6.32
CA ILE A 168 -0.96 -0.86 6.41
C ILE A 168 -0.28 -1.88 5.51
N GLN A 169 0.55 -1.39 4.58
CA GLN A 169 1.27 -2.21 3.62
C GLN A 169 2.66 -1.61 3.30
N ASP A 170 3.47 -2.33 2.54
CA ASP A 170 4.60 -1.76 1.83
C ASP A 170 4.08 -0.83 0.72
N THR A 171 4.89 0.15 0.34
CA THR A 171 4.46 1.25 -0.52
C THR A 171 4.02 0.81 -1.91
N ARG A 172 4.63 -0.25 -2.46
CA ARG A 172 4.25 -0.75 -3.77
C ARG A 172 2.82 -1.30 -3.76
N ASN A 173 2.49 -2.15 -2.80
CA ASN A 173 1.15 -2.71 -2.69
C ASN A 173 0.13 -1.63 -2.27
N ALA A 174 0.51 -0.75 -1.34
CA ALA A 174 -0.32 0.38 -0.92
C ALA A 174 -0.73 1.28 -2.10
N SER A 175 0.21 1.59 -3.01
CA SER A 175 -0.05 2.40 -4.21
C SER A 175 -1.07 1.74 -5.15
N ALA A 176 -0.95 0.42 -5.36
CA ALA A 176 -1.89 -0.33 -6.19
C ALA A 176 -3.28 -0.39 -5.57
N GLN A 177 -3.37 -0.64 -4.26
CA GLN A 177 -4.64 -0.65 -3.54
C GLN A 177 -5.32 0.73 -3.56
N PHE A 178 -4.55 1.81 -3.42
CA PHE A 178 -5.07 3.17 -3.55
C PHE A 178 -5.68 3.40 -4.93
N ASN A 179 -4.95 3.10 -6.01
CA ASN A 179 -5.42 3.32 -7.38
C ASN A 179 -6.73 2.58 -7.65
N LEU A 180 -6.84 1.33 -7.19
CA LEU A 180 -8.06 0.53 -7.32
C LEU A 180 -9.22 1.15 -6.54
N LEU A 181 -9.05 1.38 -5.23
CA LEU A 181 -10.15 1.87 -4.39
C LEU A 181 -10.56 3.30 -4.75
N ALA A 182 -9.63 4.16 -5.13
CA ALA A 182 -9.90 5.53 -5.57
C ALA A 182 -10.67 5.57 -6.91
N THR A 183 -10.46 4.57 -7.77
CA THR A 183 -11.23 4.41 -9.02
C THR A 183 -12.64 3.87 -8.74
N GLU A 184 -12.77 2.89 -7.85
CA GLU A 184 -14.07 2.26 -7.52
C GLU A 184 -14.98 3.15 -6.66
N ARG A 185 -14.42 3.84 -5.66
CA ARG A 185 -15.17 4.56 -4.62
C ARG A 185 -15.05 6.08 -4.72
N GLY A 186 -14.16 6.56 -5.58
CA GLY A 186 -13.80 7.96 -5.70
C GLY A 186 -12.74 8.41 -4.69
N VAL A 187 -12.00 9.45 -5.07
CA VAL A 187 -10.88 10.02 -4.33
C VAL A 187 -11.26 10.70 -3.01
N GLY A 188 -12.54 10.99 -2.78
CA GLY A 188 -13.02 11.57 -1.53
C GLY A 188 -13.12 10.56 -0.38
N GLN A 189 -13.31 9.27 -0.69
CA GLN A 189 -13.49 8.22 0.31
C GLN A 189 -12.18 7.53 0.70
N VAL A 190 -11.13 7.68 -0.11
CA VAL A 190 -9.88 6.95 0.04
C VAL A 190 -8.71 7.93 0.03
N ALA A 191 -7.87 7.83 1.06
CA ALA A 191 -6.61 8.57 1.16
C ALA A 191 -5.44 7.59 1.17
N ALA A 192 -4.25 8.08 0.81
CA ALA A 192 -3.01 7.31 0.93
C ALA A 192 -1.88 8.16 1.48
N ALA A 193 -1.09 7.60 2.38
CA ALA A 193 0.12 8.22 2.93
C ALA A 193 1.30 7.28 2.70
N LEU A 194 2.18 7.62 1.78
CA LEU A 194 3.19 6.71 1.24
C LEU A 194 4.60 7.26 1.43
N ILE A 195 5.45 6.42 2.01
CA ILE A 195 6.90 6.64 2.13
C ILE A 195 7.59 6.06 0.89
N PRO A 196 8.60 6.71 0.29
CA PRO A 196 9.26 6.17 -0.91
C PRO A 196 9.88 4.79 -0.69
N ILE A 197 9.92 3.95 -1.74
CA ILE A 197 10.42 2.57 -1.63
C ILE A 197 11.92 2.50 -1.33
N GLY A 198 12.69 3.56 -1.59
CA GLY A 198 14.11 3.62 -1.21
C GLY A 198 14.33 4.10 0.22
N TRP A 199 13.27 4.30 1.02
CA TRP A 199 13.40 4.71 2.42
C TRP A 199 14.30 3.76 3.20
N ARG A 200 15.23 4.36 3.95
CA ARG A 200 16.11 3.67 4.88
C ARG A 200 16.06 4.41 6.20
N GLU A 201 15.81 3.66 7.26
CA GLU A 201 15.80 4.22 8.60
C GLU A 201 17.15 4.85 8.93
N GLY A 202 17.13 6.11 9.37
CA GLY A 202 18.32 6.82 9.81
C GLY A 202 18.93 6.12 11.03
N ARG A 203 20.26 6.04 11.09
CA ARG A 203 20.97 5.50 12.25
C ARG A 203 20.86 6.43 13.45
#